data_AF-A0A317NZD7-F1
#
_entry.id   AF-A0A317NZD7-F1
#
_cell.length_a   1.000
_cell.length_b   1.000
_cell.length_c   1.000
_cell.angle_alpha   90.00
_cell.angle_beta   90.00
_cell.angle_gamma   90.00
#
_symmetry.space_group_name_H-M   'P 1'
#
loop_
_entity.id
_entity.type
_entity.pdbx_description
1 polymer ?
#
loop_
_entity_poly.entity_id
_entity_poly.type
_entity_poly.pdbx_seq_one_letter_code
_entity_poly.pdbx_strand_id
1 'polypeptide(L)'
;MVTQRSSRPSWLAWDNYFVGVGGLVLGLCFGVCAALIAGPGRNLAAIVLVVLAALCVLPALLRALAELEVLLRLVLLALGFTLLLPAILVSADVRDWAAERWEKAWKKG
;
A
#
# COMPACT_ATOMS: atom_id res chain seq x y z
N MET A 1 -6.16 -0.53 34.22
CA MET A 1 -5.58 -1.73 33.57
C MET A 1 -5.57 -1.46 32.07
N VAL A 2 -4.44 -0.99 31.53
CA VAL A 2 -4.28 -0.71 30.10
C VAL A 2 -3.89 -2.03 29.43
N THR A 3 -4.77 -2.57 28.60
CA THR A 3 -4.48 -3.73 27.76
C THR A 3 -3.50 -3.29 26.66
N GLN A 4 -2.20 -3.48 26.91
CA GLN A 4 -1.19 -3.45 25.86
C GLN A 4 -1.54 -4.51 24.81
N ARG A 5 -2.04 -4.05 23.64
CA ARG A 5 -2.02 -4.86 22.42
C ARG A 5 -0.55 -5.10 22.08
N SER A 6 -0.07 -6.27 22.46
CA SER A 6 1.18 -6.85 21.98
C SER A 6 1.12 -6.89 20.45
N SER A 7 1.79 -5.95 19.79
CA SER A 7 2.13 -5.98 18.37
C SER A 7 3.04 -7.19 18.11
N ARG A 8 2.46 -8.37 17.95
CA ARG A 8 3.23 -9.58 17.62
C ARG A 8 3.88 -9.40 16.23
N PRO A 9 5.19 -9.67 16.10
CA PRO A 9 5.91 -9.52 14.85
C PRO A 9 5.65 -10.67 13.87
N SER A 10 5.24 -10.29 12.66
CA SER A 10 5.70 -10.82 11.35
C SER A 10 5.46 -12.28 10.93
N TRP A 11 4.97 -13.21 11.76
CA TRP A 11 4.64 -14.55 11.24
C TRP A 11 3.40 -14.52 10.30
N LEU A 12 2.50 -13.56 10.50
CA LEU A 12 1.34 -13.28 9.62
C LEU A 12 1.71 -12.57 8.29
N ALA A 13 2.95 -12.10 8.14
CA ALA A 13 3.35 -11.38 6.93
C ALA A 13 3.65 -12.33 5.76
N TRP A 14 4.09 -13.55 6.06
CA TRP A 14 4.41 -14.59 5.08
C TRP A 14 3.16 -15.18 4.44
N ASP A 15 2.12 -15.51 5.22
CA ASP A 15 0.84 -15.97 4.69
C ASP A 15 0.26 -14.96 3.71
N ASN A 16 0.31 -13.68 4.08
CA ASN A 16 -0.21 -12.61 3.25
C ASN A 16 0.62 -12.42 1.96
N TYR A 17 1.94 -12.68 2.01
CA TYR A 17 2.82 -12.63 0.83
C TYR A 17 2.58 -13.81 -0.10
N PHE A 18 2.48 -15.04 0.43
CA PHE A 18 2.15 -16.23 -0.35
C PHE A 18 0.74 -16.16 -0.93
N VAL A 19 -0.23 -15.59 -0.21
CA VAL A 19 -1.58 -15.34 -0.74
C VAL A 19 -1.55 -14.33 -1.88
N GLY A 20 -0.74 -13.27 -1.77
CA GLY A 20 -0.58 -12.28 -2.85
C GLY A 20 0.10 -12.85 -4.10
N VAL A 21 1.23 -13.55 -3.92
CA VAL A 21 1.98 -14.18 -5.03
C VAL A 21 1.18 -15.33 -5.64
N GLY A 22 0.56 -16.18 -4.82
CA GLY A 22 -0.30 -17.27 -5.28
C GLY A 22 -1.53 -16.77 -6.04
N GLY A 23 -2.18 -15.70 -5.56
CA GLY A 23 -3.29 -15.04 -6.23
C GLY A 23 -2.89 -14.45 -7.59
N LEU A 24 -1.71 -13.84 -7.70
CA LEU A 24 -1.17 -13.34 -8.97
C LEU A 24 -0.90 -14.47 -9.97
N VAL A 25 -0.24 -15.55 -9.54
CA VAL A 25 0.07 -16.69 -10.42
C VAL A 25 -1.21 -17.37 -10.91
N LEU A 26 -2.16 -17.62 -10.01
CA LEU A 26 -3.45 -18.22 -10.36
C LEU A 26 -4.26 -17.29 -11.27
N GLY A 27 -4.27 -15.99 -10.98
CA GLY A 27 -4.90 -14.98 -11.81
C GLY A 27 -4.35 -14.95 -13.23
N LEU A 28 -3.03 -15.02 -13.38
CA LEU A 28 -2.37 -15.06 -14.68
C LEU A 28 -2.74 -16.34 -15.46
N CYS A 29 -2.70 -17.50 -14.80
CA CYS A 29 -3.12 -18.77 -15.41
C CYS A 29 -4.58 -18.73 -15.88
N PHE A 30 -5.51 -18.29 -15.03
CA PHE A 30 -6.92 -18.19 -15.38
C PHE A 30 -7.17 -17.16 -16.50
N GLY A 31 -6.49 -16.02 -16.46
CA GLY A 31 -6.57 -14.99 -17.51
C GLY A 31 -6.06 -15.48 -18.86
N VAL A 32 -4.93 -16.18 -18.90
CA VAL A 32 -4.39 -16.80 -20.12
C VAL A 32 -5.32 -17.88 -20.65
N CYS A 33 -5.84 -18.76 -19.79
CA CYS A 33 -6.82 -19.76 -20.18
C CYS A 33 -8.10 -19.12 -20.74
N ALA A 34 -8.58 -18.03 -20.14
CA ALA A 34 -9.73 -17.29 -20.66
C ALA A 34 -9.47 -16.71 -22.04
N ALA A 35 -8.30 -16.10 -22.24
CA ALA A 35 -7.89 -15.53 -23.52
C ALA A 35 -7.75 -16.60 -24.62
N LEU A 36 -7.27 -17.79 -24.28
CA LEU A 36 -7.13 -18.92 -25.22
C LEU A 36 -8.47 -19.58 -25.57
N ILE A 37 -9.45 -19.54 -24.66
CA ILE A 37 -10.77 -20.15 -24.87
C ILE A 37 -11.77 -19.15 -25.48
N ALA A 38 -11.43 -17.85 -25.48
CA ALA A 38 -12.23 -16.80 -26.07
C ALA A 38 -12.41 -17.04 -27.58
N GLY A 39 -13.62 -17.42 -27.96
CA GLY A 39 -14.01 -17.74 -29.33
C GLY A 39 -15.53 -17.84 -29.46
N PRO A 40 -16.06 -17.77 -30.69
CA PRO A 40 -17.50 -17.76 -30.92
C PRO A 40 -18.14 -19.03 -30.33
N GLY A 41 -19.07 -18.83 -29.39
CA GLY A 41 -19.79 -19.91 -28.68
C GLY A 41 -19.22 -20.32 -27.32
N ARG A 42 -18.05 -19.81 -26.89
CA ARG A 42 -17.40 -20.15 -25.60
C ARG A 42 -17.26 -18.97 -24.62
N ASN A 43 -17.97 -17.88 -24.90
CA ASN A 43 -17.87 -16.62 -24.15
C ASN A 43 -18.20 -16.77 -22.65
N LEU A 44 -19.20 -17.59 -22.28
CA LEU A 44 -19.55 -17.80 -20.87
C LEU A 44 -18.42 -18.44 -20.07
N ALA A 45 -17.71 -19.42 -20.62
CA ALA A 45 -16.58 -20.07 -19.95
C ALA A 45 -15.39 -19.10 -19.81
N ALA A 46 -15.12 -18.29 -20.83
CA ALA A 46 -14.09 -17.25 -20.77
C ALA A 46 -14.43 -16.20 -19.70
N ILE A 47 -15.68 -15.75 -19.61
CA ILE A 47 -16.13 -14.77 -18.60
C ILE A 47 -15.95 -15.33 -17.18
N VAL A 48 -16.33 -16.58 -16.93
CA VAL A 48 -16.17 -17.21 -15.60
C VAL A 48 -14.69 -17.27 -15.21
N LEU A 49 -13.81 -17.64 -16.14
CA LEU A 49 -12.37 -17.68 -15.90
C LEU A 49 -11.78 -16.29 -15.63
N VAL A 50 -12.23 -15.25 -16.33
CA VAL A 50 -11.82 -13.85 -16.06
C VAL A 50 -12.27 -13.39 -14.68
N VAL A 51 -13.50 -13.73 -14.26
CA VAL A 51 -13.99 -13.36 -12.93
C VAL A 51 -13.18 -14.05 -11.83
N LEU A 52 -12.88 -15.35 -11.99
CA LEU A 52 -11.99 -16.08 -11.09
C LEU A 52 -10.59 -15.46 -11.04
N ALA A 53 -10.03 -15.11 -12.20
CA ALA A 53 -8.75 -14.43 -12.28
C ALA A 53 -8.77 -13.10 -11.51
N ALA A 54 -9.82 -12.29 -11.70
CA ALA A 54 -9.99 -11.01 -11.03
C ALA A 54 -10.06 -11.18 -9.51
N LEU A 55 -10.83 -12.15 -9.01
CA LEU A 55 -10.93 -12.42 -7.57
C LEU A 55 -9.59 -12.85 -6.96
N CYS A 56 -8.77 -13.60 -7.70
CA CYS A 56 -7.43 -13.99 -7.24
C CYS A 56 -6.44 -12.82 -7.22
N VAL A 57 -6.51 -11.89 -8.18
CA VAL A 57 -5.57 -10.76 -8.30
C VAL A 57 -5.97 -9.57 -7.42
N LEU A 58 -7.27 -9.38 -7.17
CA LEU A 58 -7.79 -8.24 -6.40
C LEU A 58 -7.08 -8.01 -5.04
N PRO A 59 -6.89 -9.02 -4.16
CA PRO A 59 -6.18 -8.80 -2.90
C PRO A 59 -4.71 -8.38 -3.09
N ALA A 60 -4.04 -8.92 -4.11
CA ALA A 60 -2.66 -8.52 -4.45
C ALA A 60 -2.61 -7.07 -4.96
N LEU A 61 -3.60 -6.65 -5.76
CA LEU A 61 -3.70 -5.30 -6.28
C LEU A 61 -3.96 -4.27 -5.17
N LEU A 62 -4.89 -4.58 -4.25
CA LEU A 62 -5.17 -3.74 -3.09
C LEU A 62 -3.95 -3.57 -2.20
N ARG A 63 -3.18 -4.64 -2.00
CA ARG A 63 -1.92 -4.59 -1.26
C ARG A 63 -0.88 -3.73 -1.95
N ALA A 64 -0.72 -3.86 -3.27
CA ALA A 64 0.20 -3.03 -4.05
C ALA A 64 -0.16 -1.53 -3.97
N LEU A 65 -1.45 -1.20 -4.01
CA LEU A 65 -1.93 0.17 -3.84
C LEU A 65 -1.62 0.73 -2.43
N ALA A 66 -1.82 -0.08 -1.40
CA ALA A 66 -1.48 0.32 -0.02
C ALA A 66 0.02 0.53 0.16
N GLU A 67 0.85 -0.36 -0.39
CA GLU A 67 2.31 -0.21 -0.37
C GLU A 67 2.76 1.04 -1.14
N LEU A 68 2.12 1.36 -2.27
CA LEU A 68 2.37 2.58 -3.03
C LEU A 68 2.03 3.85 -2.22
N GLU A 69 0.90 3.84 -1.49
CA GLU A 69 0.52 4.97 -0.64
C GLU A 69 1.53 5.18 0.49
N VAL A 70 2.00 4.10 1.12
CA VAL A 70 3.03 4.15 2.16
C VAL A 70 4.35 4.68 1.60
N LEU A 71 4.77 4.20 0.44
CA LEU A 71 5.97 4.69 -0.25
C LEU A 71 5.86 6.19 -0.59
N LEU A 72 4.70 6.62 -1.09
CA LEU A 72 4.46 8.03 -1.40
C LEU A 72 4.55 8.91 -0.15
N ARG A 73 3.91 8.48 0.95
CA ARG A 73 3.99 9.19 2.25
C ARG A 73 5.43 9.24 2.76
N LEU A 74 6.20 8.16 2.64
CA LEU A 74 7.61 8.11 3.01
C LEU A 74 8.46 9.06 2.16
N VAL A 75 8.24 9.10 0.86
CA VAL A 75 8.94 10.01 -0.06
C VAL A 75 8.62 11.46 0.26
N LEU A 76 7.34 11.79 0.50
CA LEU A 76 6.92 13.14 0.91
C LEU A 76 7.52 13.54 2.25
N LEU A 77 7.54 12.62 3.21
CA LEU A 77 8.18 12.86 4.52
C LEU A 77 9.67 13.09 4.36
N ALA A 78 10.36 12.27 3.56
CA ALA A 78 11.78 12.40 3.29
C ALA A 78 12.09 13.73 2.60
N LEU A 79 11.35 14.09 1.55
CA LEU A 79 11.47 15.38 0.87
C LEU A 79 11.22 16.55 1.82
N GLY A 80 10.15 16.48 2.61
CA GLY A 80 9.84 17.46 3.63
C GLY A 80 11.02 17.62 4.59
N PHE A 81 11.53 16.53 5.15
CA PHE A 81 12.67 16.54 6.05
C PHE A 81 13.94 17.10 5.39
N THR A 82 14.29 16.65 4.18
CA THR A 82 15.46 17.12 3.44
C THR A 82 15.38 18.62 3.10
N LEU A 83 14.19 19.19 2.95
CA LEU A 83 14.00 20.62 2.68
C LEU A 83 13.92 21.45 3.96
N LEU A 84 13.14 20.99 4.95
CA LEU A 84 12.89 21.74 6.19
C LEU A 84 14.10 21.73 7.12
N LEU A 85 14.84 20.63 7.17
CA LEU A 85 15.98 20.50 8.07
C LEU A 85 17.13 21.48 7.77
N PRO A 86 17.61 21.63 6.52
CA PRO A 86 18.58 22.68 6.20
C PRO A 86 17.98 24.07 6.37
N ALA A 87 16.69 24.27 6.06
CA ALA A 87 16.04 25.56 6.28
C ALA A 87 16.04 26.00 7.76
N ILE A 88 15.74 25.08 8.68
CA ILE A 88 15.79 25.31 10.14
C ILE A 88 17.23 25.52 10.63
N LEU A 89 18.19 24.79 10.06
CA LEU A 89 19.61 24.92 10.44
C LEU A 89 20.21 26.25 9.99
N VAL A 90 19.78 26.77 8.84
CA VAL A 90 20.36 27.97 8.22
C VAL A 90 19.66 29.25 8.65
N SER A 91 18.34 29.25 8.90
CA SER A 91 17.61 30.48 9.25
C SER A 91 16.94 30.42 10.64
N ALA A 92 17.18 31.47 11.43
CA ALA A 92 16.59 31.62 12.75
C ALA A 92 15.07 31.86 12.66
N ASP A 93 14.60 32.61 11.66
CA ASP A 93 13.19 32.90 11.46
C ASP A 93 12.35 31.65 11.16
N VAL A 94 12.86 30.71 10.36
CA VAL A 94 12.14 29.44 10.06
C VAL A 94 12.10 28.55 11.30
N ARG A 95 13.13 28.61 12.14
CA ARG A 95 13.20 27.85 13.40
C ARG A 95 12.19 28.38 14.42
N ASP A 96 12.08 29.69 14.59
CA ASP A 96 11.11 30.30 15.51
C ASP A 96 9.67 30.10 15.02
N TRP A 97 9.45 30.23 13.71
CA TRP A 97 8.16 29.90 13.08
C TRP A 97 7.78 28.42 13.28
N ALA A 98 8.73 27.49 13.13
CA ALA A 98 8.48 26.06 13.33
C ALA A 98 8.17 25.75 14.80
N ALA A 99 8.86 26.38 15.75
CA ALA A 99 8.62 26.23 17.18
C ALA A 99 7.22 26.71 17.58
N GLU A 100 6.79 27.89 17.09
CA GLU A 100 5.46 28.44 17.38
C GLU A 100 4.33 27.56 16.81
N ARG A 101 4.56 26.95 15.64
CA ARG A 101 3.60 26.05 14.98
C ARG A 101 3.50 24.71 15.70
N TRP A 102 4.61 24.20 16.20
CA TRP A 102 4.67 22.99 17.02
C TRP A 102 3.93 23.18 18.35
N GLU A 103 4.12 24.33 19.00
CA GLU A 103 3.44 24.66 20.27
C GLU A 103 1.92 24.78 20.09
N LYS A 104 1.46 25.39 18.98
CA LYS A 104 0.03 25.46 18.63
C LYS A 104 -0.58 24.09 18.32
N ALA A 105 0.17 23.19 17.70
CA ALA A 105 -0.30 21.83 17.45
C ALA A 105 -0.45 21.03 18.76
N TRP A 106 0.49 21.20 19.70
CA TRP A 106 0.46 20.53 21.00
C TRP A 106 -0.66 21.02 21.92
N LYS A 107 -1.01 22.31 21.85
CA LYS A 107 -2.12 22.89 22.64
C LYS A 107 -3.52 22.51 22.12
N LYS A 108 -3.63 21.92 20.93
CA LYS A 108 -4.90 21.53 20.30
C LYS A 108 -5.21 20.03 20.35
N GLY A 109 -4.24 19.20 20.75
CA GLY A 109 -4.43 17.76 21.00
C GLY A 109 -4.68 17.49 22.47
#